data_AF-A0AAW9W892-F1
#
_entry.id   AF-A0AAW9W892-F1
#
_cell.length_a   1.000
_cell.length_b   1.000
_cell.length_c   1.000
_cell.angle_alpha   90.00
_cell.angle_beta   90.00
_cell.angle_gamma   90.00
#
_symmetry.space_group_name_H-M   'P 1'
#
loop_
_entity.id
_entity.type
_entity.pdbx_description
1 polymer ?
#
loop_
_entity_poly.entity_id
_entity_poly.type
_entity_poly.pdbx_seq_one_letter_code
_entity_poly.pdbx_strand_id
1 'polypeptide(L)'
;MKKLFILISNLLASLFFVWVFTIWTDTYVSHYYPNVVVRDSSPETTFQHVATRLEKLAEETDSFIAIQHQDPNSEGTTVFSYTTFGDGKLPDGLQEKKLEDAQSSSVETNYFVFDGHLDIHLLREELSQLGLTNMNLTIPSKLSTLMAIFS
;
A
#
# COMPACT_ATOMS: atom_id res chain seq x y z
N MET A 1 22.09 5.36 -43.51
CA MET A 1 20.74 5.79 -43.10
C MET A 1 19.98 4.74 -42.30
N LYS A 2 19.79 3.49 -42.78
CA LYS A 2 19.05 2.44 -42.03
C LYS A 2 19.64 2.09 -40.65
N LYS A 3 20.96 1.92 -40.54
CA LYS A 3 21.62 1.56 -39.26
C LYS A 3 21.52 2.67 -38.19
N LEU A 4 21.62 3.93 -38.61
CA LEU A 4 21.48 5.09 -37.72
C LEU A 4 20.02 5.23 -37.24
N PHE A 5 19.06 5.01 -38.14
CA PHE A 5 17.65 5.01 -37.79
C PHE A 5 17.31 3.90 -36.77
N ILE A 6 17.83 2.69 -36.95
CA ILE A 6 17.65 1.58 -35.99
C ILE A 6 18.24 1.93 -34.62
N LEU A 7 19.45 2.51 -34.57
CA LEU A 7 20.08 2.94 -33.33
C LEU A 7 19.25 4.00 -32.59
N ILE A 8 18.79 5.03 -33.31
CA ILE A 8 17.96 6.09 -32.74
C ILE A 8 16.60 5.54 -32.28
N SER A 9 15.99 4.66 -33.06
CA SER A 9 14.71 4.02 -32.70
C SER A 9 14.84 3.17 -31.43
N ASN A 10 15.91 2.38 -31.29
CA ASN A 10 16.14 1.59 -30.09
C ASN A 10 16.45 2.46 -28.88
N LEU A 11 17.18 3.58 -29.07
CA LEU A 11 17.47 4.53 -28.01
C LEU A 11 16.19 5.23 -27.53
N LEU A 12 15.35 5.71 -28.46
CA LEU A 12 14.05 6.30 -28.13
C LEU A 12 13.14 5.30 -27.42
N ALA A 13 13.08 4.05 -27.90
CA ALA A 13 12.31 3.00 -27.25
C ALA A 13 12.81 2.76 -25.82
N SER A 14 14.13 2.69 -25.62
CA SER A 14 14.71 2.50 -24.28
C SER A 14 14.41 3.67 -23.34
N LEU A 15 14.53 4.91 -23.81
CA LEU A 15 14.18 6.11 -23.04
C LEU A 15 12.69 6.15 -22.72
N PHE A 16 11.84 5.76 -23.67
CA PHE A 16 10.41 5.63 -23.45
C PHE A 16 10.09 4.60 -22.36
N PHE A 17 10.74 3.43 -22.37
CA PHE A 17 10.55 2.44 -21.31
C PHE A 17 10.99 2.96 -19.95
N VAL A 18 12.18 3.59 -19.86
CA VAL A 18 12.64 4.21 -18.60
C VAL A 18 11.64 5.26 -18.10
N TRP A 19 11.12 6.10 -18.99
CA TRP A 19 10.12 7.10 -18.64
C TRP A 19 8.78 6.49 -18.18
N VAL A 20 8.31 5.43 -18.85
CA VAL A 20 7.13 4.68 -18.40
C VAL A 20 7.36 4.14 -16.99
N PHE A 21 8.51 3.51 -16.69
CA PHE A 21 8.78 3.00 -15.33
C PHE A 21 8.81 4.09 -14.25
N THR A 22 9.09 5.35 -14.58
CA THR A 22 9.15 6.45 -13.59
C THR A 22 7.79 7.00 -13.15
N ILE A 23 6.69 6.72 -13.86
CA ILE A 23 5.36 7.29 -13.56
C ILE A 23 4.52 6.38 -12.62
N TRP A 24 5.01 5.18 -12.30
CA TRP A 24 4.16 4.06 -11.85
C TRP A 24 4.06 3.81 -10.33
N THR A 25 4.45 4.75 -9.48
CA THR A 25 4.75 4.37 -8.08
C THR A 25 3.54 4.30 -7.14
N ASP A 26 2.52 5.14 -7.29
CA ASP A 26 1.60 5.36 -6.15
C ASP A 26 0.27 4.59 -6.26
N THR A 27 -0.24 4.37 -7.47
CA THR A 27 -1.57 3.73 -7.68
C THR A 27 -1.53 2.19 -7.54
N TYR A 28 -0.34 1.58 -7.45
CA TYR A 28 -0.18 0.14 -7.66
C TYR A 28 0.25 -0.66 -6.44
N VAL A 29 0.38 -0.05 -5.25
CA VAL A 29 0.87 -0.76 -4.05
C VAL A 29 0.10 -2.07 -3.77
N SER A 30 -1.22 -2.08 -4.00
CA SER A 30 -2.09 -3.27 -3.86
C SER A 30 -1.82 -4.40 -4.86
N HIS A 31 -1.09 -4.16 -5.94
CA HIS A 31 -0.66 -5.18 -6.90
C HIS A 31 0.64 -5.89 -6.49
N TYR A 32 1.37 -5.32 -5.52
CA TYR A 32 2.65 -5.84 -5.06
C TYR A 32 2.56 -6.44 -3.66
N TYR A 33 1.71 -5.87 -2.79
CA TYR A 33 1.63 -6.26 -1.39
C TYR A 33 0.24 -6.79 -1.00
N PRO A 34 0.17 -7.89 -0.23
CA PRO A 34 -1.08 -8.35 0.38
C PRO A 34 -1.74 -7.25 1.19
N ASN A 35 -3.07 -7.11 1.06
CA ASN A 35 -3.82 -6.13 1.83
C ASN A 35 -5.25 -6.54 2.13
N VAL A 36 -5.80 -5.92 3.17
CA VAL A 36 -7.23 -5.92 3.50
C VAL A 36 -7.80 -4.56 3.14
N VAL A 37 -8.76 -4.53 2.22
CA VAL A 37 -9.52 -3.33 1.86
C VAL A 37 -10.75 -3.27 2.74
N VAL A 38 -10.84 -2.27 3.62
CA VAL A 38 -12.01 -2.03 4.48
C VAL A 38 -12.90 -0.96 3.86
N ARG A 39 -14.22 -1.17 3.89
CA ARG A 39 -15.20 -0.24 3.32
C ARG A 39 -16.24 0.28 4.30
N ASP A 40 -16.29 -0.26 5.50
CA ASP A 40 -17.27 0.12 6.51
C ASP A 40 -16.72 -0.19 7.92
N SER A 41 -17.20 0.50 8.93
CA SER A 41 -16.73 0.37 10.30
C SER A 41 -17.82 0.67 11.32
N SER A 42 -17.73 0.05 12.50
CA SER A 42 -18.64 0.37 13.60
C SER A 42 -18.36 1.79 14.13
N PRO A 43 -19.37 2.55 14.61
CA PRO A 43 -19.17 3.94 15.07
C PRO A 43 -18.17 4.11 16.22
N GLU A 44 -17.93 3.06 17.00
CA GLU A 44 -17.00 3.07 18.13
C GLU A 44 -15.55 2.76 17.69
N THR A 45 -15.35 2.39 16.43
CA THR A 45 -14.02 2.05 15.88
C THR A 45 -13.20 3.32 15.72
N THR A 46 -12.14 3.45 16.51
CA THR A 46 -11.23 4.60 16.41
C THR A 46 -9.89 4.20 15.80
N PHE A 47 -9.26 5.13 15.09
CA PHE A 47 -7.93 4.92 14.52
C PHE A 47 -6.92 4.50 15.59
N GLN A 48 -6.92 5.15 16.75
CA GLN A 48 -6.00 4.83 17.84
C GLN A 48 -6.16 3.40 18.36
N HIS A 49 -7.39 2.90 18.45
CA HIS A 49 -7.64 1.52 18.87
C HIS A 49 -7.10 0.52 17.85
N VAL A 50 -7.32 0.80 16.56
CA VAL A 50 -6.79 -0.01 15.46
C VAL A 50 -5.26 0.02 15.43
N ALA A 51 -4.65 1.20 15.48
CA ALA A 51 -3.21 1.38 15.48
C ALA A 51 -2.53 0.63 16.64
N THR A 52 -3.10 0.70 17.85
CA THR A 52 -2.59 -0.02 19.02
C THR A 52 -2.61 -1.53 18.80
N ARG A 53 -3.69 -2.06 18.19
CA ARG A 53 -3.76 -3.50 17.92
C ARG A 53 -2.77 -3.91 16.84
N LEU A 54 -2.62 -3.12 15.78
CA LEU A 54 -1.68 -3.42 14.70
C LEU A 54 -0.23 -3.38 15.13
N GLU A 55 0.17 -2.46 16.02
CA GLU A 55 1.52 -2.45 16.59
C GLU A 55 1.81 -3.77 17.30
N LYS A 56 0.89 -4.19 18.19
CA LYS A 56 1.03 -5.46 18.90
C LYS A 56 1.00 -6.66 17.95
N LEU A 57 0.17 -6.63 16.91
CA LEU A 57 0.11 -7.70 15.91
C LEU A 57 1.41 -7.81 15.11
N ALA A 58 2.00 -6.67 14.74
CA ALA A 58 3.30 -6.60 14.05
C ALA A 58 4.41 -7.23 14.91
N GLU A 59 4.47 -6.89 16.20
CA GLU A 59 5.39 -7.51 17.16
C GLU A 59 5.16 -9.02 17.33
N GLU A 60 3.90 -9.44 17.49
CA GLU A 60 3.52 -10.85 17.69
C GLU A 60 3.86 -11.75 16.49
N THR A 61 3.90 -11.15 15.29
CA THR A 61 4.08 -11.90 14.03
C THR A 61 5.39 -11.61 13.31
N ASP A 62 6.27 -10.78 13.90
CA ASP A 62 7.53 -10.33 13.29
C ASP A 62 7.29 -9.83 11.85
N SER A 63 6.41 -8.83 11.75
CA SER A 63 5.87 -8.34 10.48
C SER A 63 5.87 -6.83 10.39
N PHE A 64 5.97 -6.31 9.17
CA PHE A 64 5.90 -4.89 8.87
C PHE A 64 4.56 -4.57 8.21
N ILE A 65 3.72 -3.81 8.92
CA ILE A 65 2.32 -3.56 8.57
C ILE A 65 2.13 -2.06 8.33
N ALA A 66 1.20 -1.67 7.48
CA ALA A 66 0.84 -0.26 7.34
C ALA A 66 -0.66 -0.01 7.12
N ILE A 67 -1.13 1.15 7.62
CA ILE A 67 -2.43 1.73 7.27
C ILE A 67 -2.20 2.80 6.21
N GLN A 68 -2.92 2.71 5.10
CA GLN A 68 -2.93 3.74 4.06
C GLN A 68 -3.84 4.91 4.44
N HIS A 69 -3.41 6.12 4.12
CA HIS A 69 -4.16 7.37 4.24
C HIS A 69 -4.38 7.98 2.88
N GLN A 70 -5.52 8.66 2.72
CA GLN A 70 -5.88 9.40 1.52
C GLN A 70 -6.24 10.81 1.93
N ASP A 71 -5.30 11.74 1.76
CA ASP A 71 -5.49 13.13 2.13
C ASP A 71 -5.45 14.01 0.88
N PRO A 72 -6.29 15.05 0.76
CA PRO A 72 -6.16 16.03 -0.30
C PRO A 72 -4.93 16.91 -0.05
N ASN A 73 -4.13 17.17 -1.09
CA ASN A 73 -3.06 18.15 -1.04
C ASN A 73 -3.60 19.58 -1.20
N SER A 74 -2.70 20.57 -1.15
CA SER A 74 -3.03 21.99 -1.33
C SER A 74 -3.68 22.33 -2.68
N GLU A 75 -3.52 21.47 -3.67
CA GLU A 75 -4.11 21.61 -5.01
C GLU A 75 -5.42 20.81 -5.17
N GLY A 76 -5.89 20.15 -4.11
CA GLY A 76 -7.11 19.33 -4.11
C GLY A 76 -6.93 17.95 -4.72
N THR A 77 -5.70 17.52 -5.01
CA THR A 77 -5.38 16.17 -5.51
C THR A 77 -5.15 15.22 -4.35
N THR A 78 -5.63 13.97 -4.46
CA THR A 78 -5.39 12.93 -3.45
C THR A 78 -3.92 12.53 -3.39
N VAL A 79 -3.36 12.52 -2.18
CA VAL A 79 -2.02 12.00 -1.89
C VAL A 79 -2.15 10.81 -0.94
N PHE A 80 -1.37 9.77 -1.22
CA PHE A 80 -1.32 8.56 -0.40
C PHE A 80 -0.15 8.62 0.55
N SER A 81 -0.39 8.29 1.81
CA SER A 81 0.66 8.14 2.81
C SER A 81 0.36 6.96 3.74
N TYR A 82 1.33 6.54 4.54
CA TYR A 82 1.27 5.28 5.29
C TYR A 82 1.73 5.46 6.72
N THR A 83 0.91 5.07 7.69
CA THR A 83 1.38 4.87 9.07
C THR A 83 1.83 3.43 9.21
N THR A 84 3.04 3.23 9.70
CA THR A 84 3.72 1.93 9.72
C THR A 84 3.82 1.38 11.14
N PHE A 85 3.90 0.05 11.25
CA PHE A 85 3.93 -0.71 12.51
C PHE A 85 4.92 -1.86 12.38
N GLY A 86 5.65 -2.15 13.46
CA GLY A 86 6.71 -3.16 13.50
C GLY A 86 8.05 -2.70 12.90
N ASP A 87 9.05 -3.59 13.00
CA ASP A 87 10.41 -3.32 12.51
C ASP A 87 10.49 -3.48 10.99
N GLY A 88 10.70 -2.38 10.27
CA GLY A 88 10.83 -2.40 8.82
C GLY A 88 11.06 -1.03 8.22
N LYS A 89 11.21 -0.99 6.90
CA LYS A 89 11.31 0.26 6.14
C LYS A 89 10.26 0.27 5.04
N LEU A 90 9.51 1.36 4.96
CA LEU A 90 8.57 1.58 3.87
C LEU A 90 9.31 1.52 2.51
N PRO A 91 8.75 0.84 1.50
CA PRO A 91 9.32 0.80 0.16
C PRO A 91 9.60 2.20 -0.40
N ASP A 92 10.69 2.34 -1.15
CA ASP A 92 11.08 3.63 -1.71
C ASP A 92 9.99 4.19 -2.63
N GLY A 93 9.75 5.51 -2.52
CA GLY A 93 8.69 6.21 -3.25
C GLY A 93 7.37 6.33 -2.50
N LEU A 94 7.14 5.53 -1.46
CA LEU A 94 5.96 5.69 -0.60
C LEU A 94 6.22 6.72 0.50
N GLN A 95 5.18 7.49 0.85
CA GLN A 95 5.26 8.53 1.86
C GLN A 95 4.82 8.01 3.23
N GLU A 96 5.65 8.20 4.24
CA GLU A 96 5.29 7.91 5.63
C GLU A 96 4.42 9.03 6.23
N LYS A 97 3.41 8.65 7.00
CA LYS A 97 2.61 9.53 7.86
C LYS A 97 2.79 9.12 9.30
N LYS A 98 3.28 10.05 10.12
CA LYS A 98 3.48 9.80 11.54
C LYS A 98 2.18 9.49 12.24
N LEU A 99 2.25 8.65 13.26
CA LEU A 99 1.10 8.25 14.07
C LEU A 99 0.40 9.45 14.73
N GLU A 100 1.15 10.46 15.14
CA GLU A 100 0.63 11.70 15.75
C GLU A 100 -0.28 12.50 14.79
N ASP A 101 0.03 12.47 13.50
CA ASP A 101 -0.72 13.20 12.46
C ASP A 101 -1.90 12.39 11.90
N ALA A 102 -2.00 11.11 12.26
CA ALA A 102 -3.00 10.16 11.74
C ALA A 102 -4.18 9.91 12.69
N GLN A 103 -4.18 10.51 13.89
CA GLN A 103 -5.17 10.24 14.95
C GLN A 103 -6.63 10.44 14.53
N SER A 104 -6.89 11.38 13.62
CA SER A 104 -8.23 11.67 13.09
C SER A 104 -8.51 11.02 11.72
N SER A 105 -7.61 10.16 11.23
CA SER A 105 -7.76 9.52 9.93
C SER A 105 -8.84 8.44 9.95
N SER A 106 -9.45 8.21 8.79
CA SER A 106 -10.43 7.14 8.62
C SER A 106 -9.79 5.76 8.78
N VAL A 107 -10.57 4.82 9.33
CA VAL A 107 -10.24 3.39 9.38
C VAL A 107 -10.79 2.61 8.17
N GLU A 108 -11.60 3.26 7.33
CA GLU A 108 -12.16 2.65 6.10
C GLU A 108 -11.18 2.79 4.95
N THR A 109 -10.09 2.04 5.04
CA THR A 109 -8.95 2.17 4.15
C THR A 109 -8.28 0.81 3.88
N ASN A 110 -7.13 0.85 3.21
CA ASN A 110 -6.31 -0.32 2.92
C ASN A 110 -5.28 -0.57 4.02
N TYR A 111 -5.20 -1.81 4.47
CA TYR A 111 -4.26 -2.30 5.47
C TYR A 111 -3.28 -3.27 4.80
N PHE A 112 -2.01 -2.91 4.75
CA PHE A 112 -0.98 -3.62 4.01
C PHE A 112 -0.08 -4.46 4.93
N VAL A 113 0.31 -5.64 4.44
CA VAL A 113 1.44 -6.40 4.98
C VAL A 113 2.60 -6.24 3.99
N PHE A 114 3.61 -5.48 4.37
CA PHE A 114 4.77 -5.20 3.53
C PHE A 114 5.85 -6.28 3.65
N ASP A 115 6.05 -6.84 4.85
CA ASP A 115 7.03 -7.90 5.10
C ASP A 115 6.66 -8.76 6.33
N GLY A 116 7.31 -9.91 6.48
CA GLY A 116 7.22 -10.82 7.63
C GLY A 116 6.23 -11.97 7.48
N HIS A 117 5.72 -12.45 8.61
CA HIS A 117 4.99 -13.72 8.72
C HIS A 117 3.48 -13.59 8.97
N LEU A 118 2.95 -12.36 9.02
CA LEU A 118 1.51 -12.14 9.22
C LEU A 118 0.68 -12.72 8.07
N ASP A 119 -0.17 -13.70 8.39
CA ASP A 119 -1.20 -14.19 7.48
C ASP A 119 -2.26 -13.11 7.25
N ILE A 120 -2.59 -12.84 5.99
CA ILE A 120 -3.56 -11.81 5.62
C ILE A 120 -4.99 -12.13 6.12
N HIS A 121 -5.33 -13.41 6.30
CA HIS A 121 -6.59 -13.84 6.88
C HIS A 121 -6.63 -13.53 8.38
N LEU A 122 -5.51 -13.67 9.09
CA LEU A 122 -5.39 -13.26 10.49
C LEU A 122 -5.53 -11.74 10.62
N LEU A 123 -4.89 -10.96 9.74
CA LEU A 123 -5.08 -9.49 9.74
C LEU A 123 -6.56 -9.12 9.58
N ARG A 124 -7.27 -9.75 8.63
CA ARG A 124 -8.71 -9.51 8.45
C ARG A 124 -9.53 -9.90 9.69
N GLU A 125 -9.18 -11.01 10.35
CA GLU A 125 -9.86 -11.43 11.58
C GLU A 125 -9.69 -10.40 12.69
N GLU A 126 -8.46 -9.95 12.93
CA GLU A 126 -8.13 -8.91 13.91
C GLU A 126 -8.88 -7.61 13.63
N LEU A 127 -8.91 -7.15 12.38
CA LEU A 127 -9.70 -5.98 11.98
C LEU A 127 -11.20 -6.19 12.20
N SER A 128 -11.72 -7.40 11.96
CA SER A 128 -13.12 -7.72 12.22
C SER A 128 -13.46 -7.63 13.71
N GLN A 129 -12.56 -8.06 14.59
CA GLN A 129 -12.75 -8.01 16.04
C GLN A 129 -12.76 -6.57 16.57
N LEU A 130 -12.08 -5.66 15.87
CA LEU A 130 -12.06 -4.22 16.15
C LEU A 130 -13.30 -3.48 15.62
N GLY A 131 -14.21 -4.16 14.92
CA GLY A 131 -15.44 -3.58 14.39
C GLY A 131 -15.34 -3.07 12.95
N LEU A 132 -14.27 -3.37 12.22
CA LEU A 132 -14.17 -3.09 10.79
C LEU A 132 -14.96 -4.15 10.00
N THR A 133 -15.70 -3.73 8.98
CA THR A 133 -16.59 -4.61 8.21
C THR A 133 -16.50 -4.33 6.71
N ASN A 134 -17.25 -5.09 5.91
CA ASN A 134 -17.22 -5.00 4.45
C ASN A 134 -15.78 -5.05 3.88
N MET A 135 -15.08 -6.14 4.21
CA MET A 135 -13.67 -6.31 3.93
C MET A 135 -13.40 -7.23 2.75
N ASN A 136 -12.49 -6.82 1.87
CA ASN A 136 -11.98 -7.61 0.76
C ASN A 136 -10.49 -7.90 0.92
N LEU A 137 -10.07 -9.10 0.55
CA LEU A 137 -8.66 -9.48 0.58
C LEU A 137 -8.06 -9.34 -0.80
N THR A 138 -6.87 -8.74 -0.87
CA THR A 138 -6.04 -8.73 -2.07
C THR A 138 -4.78 -9.52 -1.78
N ILE A 139 -4.54 -10.59 -2.53
CA ILE A 139 -3.34 -11.41 -2.43
C ILE A 139 -2.68 -11.44 -3.81
N PRO A 140 -1.63 -10.63 -4.02
CA PRO A 140 -0.90 -10.63 -5.28
C PRO A 140 -0.28 -12.00 -5.57
N SER A 141 -0.59 -12.56 -6.73
CA SER A 141 0.16 -13.68 -7.30
C SER A 141 1.35 -13.15 -8.11
N LYS A 142 2.41 -13.96 -8.26
CA LYS A 142 3.56 -13.61 -9.12
C LYS A 142 3.13 -13.24 -10.56
N LEU A 143 2.09 -13.90 -11.06
CA LEU A 143 1.54 -13.62 -12.39
C LEU A 143 0.78 -12.29 -12.42
N SER A 144 -0.05 -11.99 -11.43
CA SER A 144 -0.78 -10.70 -11.37
C SER A 144 0.16 -9.53 -11.18
N THR A 145 1.21 -9.69 -10.37
CA THR A 145 2.26 -8.68 -10.21
C THR A 145 3.02 -8.47 -11.51
N LEU A 146 3.36 -9.55 -12.24
CA LEU A 146 3.99 -9.42 -13.56
C LEU A 146 3.05 -8.74 -14.57
N MET A 147 1.76 -9.09 -14.58
CA MET A 147 0.79 -8.45 -15.47
C MET A 147 0.62 -6.96 -15.15
N ALA A 148 0.69 -6.55 -13.88
CA ALA A 148 0.64 -5.15 -13.50
C ALA A 148 1.81 -4.32 -14.06
N ILE A 149 2.94 -4.94 -14.39
CA ILE A 149 4.07 -4.28 -15.05
C ILE A 149 3.76 -3.97 -16.53
N PHE A 150 2.86 -4.73 -17.16
CA PHE A 150 2.54 -4.63 -18.58
C PHE A 150 1.12 -4.09 -18.88
N SER A 151 0.30 -3.83 -17.85
CA SER A 151 -1.09 -3.36 -17.99
C SER A 151 -1.22 -1.88 -18.29
#